data_AF-A0A936UCW1-F1
#
_entry.id   AF-A0A936UCW1-F1
#
_cell.length_a   1.000
_cell.length_b   1.000
_cell.length_c   1.000
_cell.angle_alpha   90.00
_cell.angle_beta   90.00
_cell.angle_gamma   90.00
#
_symmetry.space_group_name_H-M   'P 1'
#
loop_
_entity.id
_entity.type
_entity.pdbx_description
1 polymer ?
#
loop_
_entity_poly.entity_id
_entity_poly.type
_entity_poly.pdbx_seq_one_letter_code
_entity_poly.pdbx_strand_id
1 'polypeptide(L)'
;MNVRKTARPLYERLRPHVSAGEPLAYASNRFRCYALVVLDRRVEWVKTPEALLAWLGKNPGGWVVTGKSEFDTWLADEPALRALALRDSHPEGSDTGLVYRLPQPGE
;
A
#
# COMPACT_ATOMS: atom_id res chain seq x y z
N MET A 1 -5.12 6.43 -23.37
CA MET A 1 -4.11 6.00 -22.37
C MET A 1 -4.76 4.97 -21.47
N ASN A 2 -4.24 3.73 -21.41
CA ASN A 2 -4.89 2.62 -20.69
C ASN A 2 -4.83 2.85 -19.18
N VAL A 3 -5.88 3.45 -18.61
CA VAL A 3 -6.03 3.73 -17.16
C VAL A 3 -5.73 2.48 -16.32
N ARG A 4 -6.16 1.30 -16.79
CA ARG A 4 -5.93 -0.03 -16.20
C ARG A 4 -4.46 -0.45 -16.04
N LYS A 5 -3.50 0.22 -16.70
CA LYS A 5 -2.06 -0.10 -16.60
C LYS A 5 -1.28 0.83 -15.68
N THR A 6 -1.93 1.86 -15.15
CA THR A 6 -1.21 2.99 -14.53
C THR A 6 -1.48 3.18 -13.05
N ALA A 7 -2.44 2.43 -12.48
CA ALA A 7 -3.03 2.65 -11.15
C ALA A 7 -3.32 4.13 -10.83
N ARG A 8 -3.49 4.96 -11.86
CA ARG A 8 -3.61 6.41 -11.74
C ARG A 8 -4.78 6.82 -10.82
N PRO A 9 -5.95 6.16 -10.86
CA PRO A 9 -7.03 6.45 -9.91
C PRO A 9 -6.63 6.22 -8.45
N LEU A 10 -5.83 5.18 -8.18
CA LEU A 10 -5.33 4.89 -6.84
C LEU A 10 -4.34 5.98 -6.38
N TYR A 11 -3.43 6.37 -7.29
CA TYR A 11 -2.51 7.49 -7.07
C TYR A 11 -3.25 8.80 -6.74
N GLU A 12 -4.24 9.18 -7.55
CA GLU A 12 -4.93 10.47 -7.39
C GLU A 12 -5.66 10.58 -6.05
N ARG A 13 -6.18 9.47 -5.52
CA ARG A 13 -6.84 9.42 -4.20
C ARG A 13 -5.86 9.33 -3.04
N LEU A 14 -4.74 8.65 -3.20
CA LEU A 14 -3.72 8.51 -2.14
C LEU A 14 -2.83 9.76 -2.01
N ARG A 15 -2.58 10.46 -3.12
CA ARG A 15 -1.66 11.61 -3.20
C ARG A 15 -1.90 12.69 -2.14
N PRO A 16 -3.13 13.16 -1.86
CA PRO A 16 -3.35 14.25 -0.89
C PRO A 16 -2.84 13.92 0.51
N HIS A 17 -2.95 12.65 0.94
CA HIS A 17 -2.48 12.17 2.24
C HIS A 17 -0.96 12.15 2.32
N VAL A 18 -0.32 11.53 1.33
CA VAL A 18 1.14 11.35 1.30
C VAL A 18 1.84 12.69 1.08
N SER A 19 1.27 13.57 0.24
CA SER A 19 1.79 14.92 0.03
C SER A 19 1.64 15.82 1.26
N ALA A 20 0.70 15.50 2.17
CA ALA A 20 0.56 16.16 3.47
C ALA A 20 1.54 15.63 4.54
N GLY A 21 2.41 14.66 4.18
CA GLY A 21 3.47 14.15 5.03
C GLY A 21 3.18 12.81 5.70
N GLU A 22 2.04 12.17 5.40
CA GLU A 22 1.74 10.83 5.93
C GLU A 22 2.71 9.79 5.32
N PRO A 23 3.30 8.88 6.13
CA PRO A 23 4.24 7.87 5.63
C PRO A 23 3.59 6.91 4.64
N LEU A 24 4.38 6.40 3.69
CA LEU A 24 3.93 5.43 2.70
C LEU A 24 4.93 4.28 2.55
N ALA A 25 4.45 3.04 2.69
CA ALA A 25 5.20 1.84 2.39
C ALA A 25 4.64 1.10 1.16
N TYR A 26 5.53 0.55 0.34
CA TYR A 26 5.19 -0.41 -0.71
C TYR A 26 5.55 -1.80 -0.22
N ALA A 27 4.53 -2.56 0.15
CA ALA A 27 4.61 -3.93 0.59
C ALA A 27 4.40 -4.88 -0.59
N SER A 28 5.23 -4.77 -1.62
CA SER A 28 5.11 -5.61 -2.80
C SER A 28 6.40 -5.71 -3.60
N ASN A 29 6.62 -6.86 -4.22
CA ASN A 29 7.71 -7.10 -5.16
C ASN A 29 7.44 -6.56 -6.58
N ARG A 30 6.19 -6.17 -6.92
CA ARG A 30 5.79 -5.93 -8.31
C ARG A 30 4.97 -4.68 -8.60
N PHE A 31 4.75 -3.79 -7.64
CA PHE A 31 4.01 -2.55 -7.93
C PHE A 31 4.84 -1.55 -8.74
N ARG A 32 4.87 -1.71 -10.07
CA ARG A 32 5.60 -0.84 -11.01
C ARG A 32 4.66 0.05 -11.81
N CYS A 33 3.77 0.77 -11.15
CA CYS A 33 3.04 1.84 -11.82
C CYS A 33 3.78 3.18 -11.61
N TYR A 34 4.15 3.85 -12.70
CA TYR A 34 4.98 5.05 -12.67
C TYR A 34 4.36 6.17 -11.82
N ALA A 35 3.03 6.28 -11.80
CA ALA A 35 2.33 7.31 -11.02
C ALA A 35 2.54 7.13 -9.51
N LEU A 36 2.44 5.90 -8.99
CA LEU A 36 2.70 5.63 -7.57
C LEU A 36 4.18 5.74 -7.22
N VAL A 37 5.09 5.33 -8.11
CA VAL A 37 6.55 5.55 -7.92
C VAL A 37 6.90 7.05 -7.85
N VAL A 38 6.07 7.92 -8.42
CA VAL A 38 6.22 9.39 -8.37
C VAL A 38 5.69 10.00 -7.05
N LEU A 39 5.06 9.23 -6.16
CA LEU A 39 4.73 9.68 -4.79
C LEU A 39 5.99 9.79 -3.91
N ASP A 40 6.89 10.72 -4.27
CA ASP A 40 8.05 11.25 -3.55
C ASP A 40 9.07 10.25 -2.92
N ARG A 41 10.27 10.78 -2.59
CA ARG A 41 11.47 10.04 -2.16
C ARG A 41 11.41 9.42 -0.76
N ARG A 42 10.28 9.51 -0.06
CA ARG A 42 10.10 8.97 1.31
C ARG A 42 9.34 7.65 1.35
N VAL A 43 9.15 7.06 0.18
CA VAL A 43 8.60 5.72 0.05
C VAL A 43 9.58 4.69 0.59
N GLU A 44 9.13 3.91 1.57
CA GLU A 44 9.85 2.75 2.07
C GLU A 44 9.38 1.48 1.36
N TRP A 45 10.32 0.76 0.74
CA TRP A 45 10.05 -0.54 0.12
C TRP A 45 10.19 -1.62 1.16
N VAL A 46 9.11 -2.35 1.39
CA VAL A 46 9.03 -3.45 2.33
C VAL A 46 8.86 -4.73 1.54
N LYS A 47 9.77 -5.68 1.73
CA LYS A 47 9.83 -6.92 0.93
C LYS A 47 9.42 -8.17 1.69
N THR A 48 9.16 -8.06 2.99
CA THR A 48 8.72 -9.19 3.82
C THR A 48 7.60 -8.78 4.78
N PRO A 49 6.75 -9.72 5.22
CA PRO A 49 5.69 -9.44 6.20
C PRO A 49 6.21 -8.86 7.53
N GLU A 50 7.33 -9.37 8.03
CA GLU A 50 7.91 -8.95 9.31
C GLU A 50 8.46 -7.52 9.22
N ALA A 51 9.08 -7.18 8.09
CA ALA A 51 9.53 -5.83 7.81
C ALA A 51 8.34 -4.86 7.71
N LEU A 52 7.18 -5.32 7.24
CA LEU A 52 5.95 -4.52 7.20
C LEU A 52 5.44 -4.24 8.61
N LEU A 53 5.37 -5.25 9.46
CA LEU A 53 4.97 -5.08 10.85
C LEU A 53 5.92 -4.15 11.62
N ALA A 54 7.23 -4.31 11.43
CA ALA A 54 8.22 -3.42 12.03
C ALA A 54 8.07 -1.97 11.54
N TRP A 55 7.76 -1.77 10.26
CA TRP A 55 7.48 -0.46 9.71
C TRP A 55 6.20 0.16 10.29
N LEU A 56 5.12 -0.62 10.41
CA LEU A 56 3.86 -0.19 11.00
C LEU A 56 4.01 0.20 12.48
N GLY A 57 4.88 -0.48 13.23
CA GLY A 57 5.21 -0.10 14.61
C GLY A 57 5.86 1.28 14.73
N LYS A 58 6.61 1.72 13.71
CA LYS A 58 7.23 3.06 13.64
C LYS A 58 6.29 4.10 13.03
N ASN A 59 5.40 3.65 12.14
CA ASN A 59 4.50 4.48 11.36
C ASN A 59 3.04 4.02 11.57
N PRO A 60 2.45 4.20 12.78
CA PRO A 60 1.11 3.70 13.07
C PRO A 60 0.01 4.39 12.22
N GLY A 61 0.29 5.60 11.73
CA GLY A 61 -0.54 6.32 10.76
C GLY A 61 -0.11 6.12 9.30
N GLY A 62 0.78 5.18 9.00
CA GLY A 62 1.32 5.01 7.66
C GLY A 62 0.37 4.29 6.70
N TRP A 63 0.38 4.71 5.44
CA TRP A 63 -0.31 4.04 4.35
C TRP A 63 0.54 2.89 3.79
N VAL A 64 -0.12 1.79 3.41
CA VAL A 64 0.53 0.62 2.81
C VAL A 64 -0.09 0.34 1.46
N VAL A 65 0.72 0.23 0.42
CA VAL A 65 0.30 -0.17 -0.93
C VAL A 65 0.84 -1.57 -1.22
N THR A 66 -0.02 -2.45 -1.74
CA THR A 66 0.36 -3.82 -2.10
C THR A 66 -0.50 -4.36 -3.25
N GLY A 67 -0.08 -5.49 -3.84
CA GLY A 67 -0.90 -6.26 -4.77
C GLY A 67 -1.65 -7.37 -4.05
N LYS A 68 -2.91 -7.60 -4.41
CA LYS A 68 -3.78 -8.58 -3.75
C LYS A 68 -3.16 -9.98 -3.69
N SER A 69 -2.68 -10.49 -4.82
CA SER A 69 -2.19 -11.87 -4.90
C SER A 69 -1.01 -12.14 -3.95
N GLU A 70 -0.08 -11.19 -3.86
CA GLU A 70 1.08 -11.26 -2.97
C GLU A 70 0.68 -11.07 -1.51
N PHE A 71 -0.19 -10.10 -1.23
CA PHE A 71 -0.64 -9.84 0.13
C PHE A 71 -1.47 -10.99 0.71
N ASP A 72 -2.27 -11.68 -0.11
CA ASP A 72 -2.99 -12.88 0.33
C ASP A 72 -2.03 -14.00 0.77
N THR A 73 -0.85 -14.11 0.14
CA THR A 73 0.21 -15.03 0.59
C THR A 73 0.82 -14.54 1.91
N TRP A 74 1.10 -13.26 2.03
CA TRP A 74 1.62 -12.68 3.28
C TRP A 74 0.65 -12.85 4.45
N LEU A 75 -0.66 -12.77 4.22
CA LEU A 75 -1.69 -12.99 5.24
C LEU A 75 -1.79 -14.46 5.71
N ALA A 76 -1.33 -15.40 4.89
CA ALA A 76 -1.23 -16.81 5.25
C ALA A 76 0.01 -17.05 6.13
N ASP A 77 1.14 -16.42 5.78
CA ASP A 77 2.41 -16.57 6.49
C ASP A 77 2.45 -15.75 7.79
N GLU A 78 1.87 -14.56 7.80
CA GLU A 78 1.87 -13.61 8.92
C GLU A 78 0.45 -13.07 9.20
N PRO A 79 -0.35 -13.79 10.02
CA PRO A 79 -1.73 -13.43 10.30
C PRO A 79 -1.91 -12.08 11.00
N ALA A 80 -0.87 -11.53 11.65
CA ALA A 80 -0.96 -10.22 12.31
C ALA A 80 -1.27 -9.08 11.32
N LEU A 81 -0.93 -9.25 10.03
CA LEU A 81 -1.27 -8.30 8.97
C LEU A 81 -2.78 -8.13 8.75
N ARG A 82 -3.61 -9.05 9.26
CA ARG A 82 -5.08 -8.91 9.25
C ARG A 82 -5.59 -7.71 10.05
N ALA A 83 -4.76 -7.12 10.90
CA ALA A 83 -5.08 -5.89 11.61
C ALA A 83 -5.18 -4.67 10.67
N LEU A 84 -4.62 -4.74 9.46
CA LEU A 84 -4.73 -3.67 8.46
C LEU A 84 -6.15 -3.60 7.88
N ALA A 85 -6.73 -2.40 7.91
CA ALA A 85 -8.01 -2.13 7.26
C ALA A 85 -7.80 -1.72 5.80
N LEU A 86 -8.54 -2.36 4.89
CA LEU A 86 -8.56 -1.97 3.47
C LEU A 86 -9.27 -0.62 3.34
N ARG A 87 -8.58 0.36 2.77
CA ARG A 87 -9.10 1.72 2.56
C ARG A 87 -9.49 1.99 1.12
N ASP A 88 -8.77 1.36 0.20
CA ASP A 88 -9.03 1.54 -1.23
C ASP A 88 -8.53 0.33 -2.02
N SER A 89 -9.11 0.13 -3.20
CA SER A 89 -8.66 -0.88 -4.14
C SER A 89 -8.87 -0.43 -5.58
N HIS A 90 -8.03 -0.94 -6.48
CA HIS A 90 -8.19 -0.69 -7.91
C HIS A 90 -7.72 -1.88 -8.74
N PRO A 91 -8.52 -2.37 -9.70
CA PRO A 91 -8.09 -3.39 -10.64
C PRO A 91 -6.91 -2.91 -11.50
N GLU A 92 -5.86 -3.72 -11.61
CA GLU A 92 -4.67 -3.44 -12.42
C GLU A 92 -4.26 -4.69 -13.21
N GLY A 93 -4.46 -4.65 -14.54
CA GLY A 93 -4.19 -5.81 -15.39
C GLY A 93 -4.98 -7.05 -14.94
N SER A 94 -4.27 -8.07 -14.47
CA SER A 94 -4.83 -9.33 -13.94
C SER A 94 -4.87 -9.41 -12.41
N ASP A 95 -4.45 -8.37 -11.71
CA ASP A 95 -4.39 -8.31 -10.24
C ASP A 95 -5.17 -7.08 -9.72
N THR A 96 -5.12 -6.83 -8.42
CA THR A 96 -5.74 -5.66 -7.78
C THR A 96 -4.73 -4.97 -6.88
N GLY A 97 -4.53 -3.67 -7.08
CA GLY A 97 -3.80 -2.83 -6.14
C GLY A 97 -4.67 -2.51 -4.93
N LEU A 98 -4.09 -2.64 -3.75
CA LEU A 98 -4.75 -2.46 -2.47
C LEU A 98 -4.04 -1.37 -1.68
N VAL A 99 -4.82 -0.57 -0.97
CA VAL A 99 -4.33 0.45 -0.04
C VAL A 99 -4.86 0.11 1.35
N TYR A 100 -3.95 -0.02 2.28
CA TYR A 100 -4.20 -0.39 3.66
C TYR A 100 -3.70 0.68 4.63
N ARG A 101 -4.28 0.67 5.82
CA ARG A 101 -3.79 1.42 6.99
C ARG A 101 -4.24 0.70 8.26
N LEU A 102 -3.51 0.87 9.37
CA LEU A 102 -4.05 0.49 10.66
C LEU A 102 -5.31 1.32 10.99
N PRO A 103 -6.33 0.74 11.63
CA PRO A 103 -7.44 1.49 12.18
C PRO A 103 -6.92 2.61 13.09
N GLN A 104 -7.32 3.86 12.84
CA GLN A 104 -6.98 4.96 13.74
C GLN A 104 -8.05 5.11 14.83
N PRO A 105 -7.70 5.54 16.04
CA PRO A 105 -8.69 5.82 17.08
C PRO A 105 -9.62 6.94 16.62
N GLY A 106 -10.92 6.66 16.49
CA GLY A 106 -11.92 7.66 16.12
C GLY A 106 -12.30 7.74 14.63
N GLU A 107 -11.82 6.81 13.80
CA GLU A 107 -12.40 6.51 12.48
C GLU A 107 -13.65 5.61 12.57
#